data_AF-A0A1V6KHD0-F1
#
_entry.id   AF-A0A1V6KHD0-F1
#
_cell.length_a   1.000
_cell.length_b   1.000
_cell.length_c   1.000
_cell.angle_alpha   90.00
_cell.angle_beta   90.00
_cell.angle_gamma   90.00
#
_symmetry.space_group_name_H-M   'P 1'
#
loop_
_entity.id
_entity.type
_entity.pdbx_description
1 polymer ?
#
loop_
_entity_poly.entity_id
_entity_poly.type
_entity_poly.pdbx_seq_one_letter_code
_entity_poly.pdbx_strand_id
1 'polypeptide(L)'
;MLIERLAKMYVQWGAPKQSIESDRRRNRQIQAVREFLEIIQKTGENRKELFEVSQQSKRKATKLSYLLLASDTEPAAVRDSFLRSGLLFKGQQNNKPELLMWLAGTEACARGIHPYIVFLIMSAYSGLEAANSEFLWLRERSKLQNAKLTEYIVPGDLTDNIEEALSEPLRFKRTIRIAGMPLAASAFAGCSLYYIEQILALVGPIGSFILTEMIAAARKRLISDEICTAQQAFLDLYSRQESESSALDKGLMTGMEAFEESSQPDPDLIRTTTDIIMSAEAKILKATLSSMSDNEIASLLRCIEPIAHERLLSLISQGRQRRILTAIQHTDNVTGEKMLRDAQLFAQKLLSSYAPRNLRPGETLKIPELLRNLISSLLGRE
;
A
#
# COMPACT_ATOMS: atom_id res chain seq x y z
N MET A 1 -4.16 -11.95 9.47
CA MET A 1 -3.34 -11.63 8.27
C MET A 1 -3.22 -10.15 7.92
N LEU A 2 -4.22 -9.43 7.39
CA LEU A 2 -4.07 -8.00 6.98
C LEU A 2 -3.69 -7.08 8.15
N ILE A 3 -4.39 -7.22 9.26
CA ILE A 3 -4.20 -6.40 10.47
C ILE A 3 -2.85 -6.67 11.11
N GLU A 4 -2.44 -7.93 11.18
CA GLU A 4 -1.11 -8.31 11.69
C GLU A 4 0.00 -7.79 10.78
N ARG A 5 -0.20 -7.78 9.46
CA ARG A 5 0.76 -7.21 8.49
C ARG A 5 0.84 -5.70 8.59
N LEU A 6 -0.29 -5.00 8.68
CA LEU A 6 -0.35 -3.55 8.92
C LEU A 6 0.31 -3.19 10.26
N ALA A 7 -0.02 -3.90 11.33
CA ALA A 7 0.59 -3.69 12.64
C ALA A 7 2.10 -3.97 12.60
N LYS A 8 2.56 -5.06 11.96
CA LYS A 8 4.00 -5.35 11.80
C LYS A 8 4.73 -4.26 11.00
N MET A 9 4.12 -3.73 9.94
CA MET A 9 4.66 -2.59 9.18
C MET A 9 4.81 -1.35 10.07
N TYR A 10 3.80 -1.01 10.87
CA TYR A 10 3.80 0.21 11.67
C TYR A 10 4.60 0.09 12.98
N VAL A 11 4.84 -1.12 13.48
CA VAL A 11 5.75 -1.38 14.61
C VAL A 11 7.19 -0.96 14.29
N GLN A 12 7.62 -1.03 13.03
CA GLN A 12 8.95 -0.56 12.59
C GLN A 12 9.12 0.96 12.70
N TRP A 13 8.04 1.73 12.79
CA TRP A 13 8.09 3.20 12.91
C TRP A 13 8.10 3.70 14.37
N GLY A 14 8.27 2.76 15.30
CA GLY A 14 8.46 3.00 16.72
C GLY A 14 7.30 2.43 17.53
N ALA A 15 7.52 1.31 18.20
CA ALA A 15 6.66 0.90 19.29
C ALA A 15 6.73 1.97 20.40
N PRO A 16 5.60 2.43 20.96
CA PRO A 16 5.66 3.21 22.20
C PRO A 16 6.36 2.34 23.25
N LYS A 17 7.46 2.85 23.84
CA LYS A 17 8.21 2.16 24.90
C LYS A 17 7.21 1.63 25.93
N GLN A 18 7.25 0.32 26.20
CA GLN A 18 6.36 -0.34 27.14
C GLN A 18 6.59 0.23 28.55
N SER A 19 5.67 1.10 28.97
CA SER A 19 5.53 1.58 30.35
C SER A 19 4.05 1.59 30.71
N ILE A 20 3.71 1.61 32.01
CA ILE A 20 2.31 1.72 32.46
C ILE A 20 1.65 3.02 31.96
N GLU A 21 2.44 4.08 31.72
CA GLU A 21 1.98 5.31 31.06
C GLU A 21 1.69 5.10 29.56
N SER A 22 2.38 4.15 28.91
CA SER A 22 2.17 3.80 27.50
C SER A 22 0.82 3.14 27.25
N ASP A 23 0.31 2.33 28.18
CA ASP A 23 -0.99 1.67 28.05
C ASP A 23 -2.16 2.64 28.25
N ARG A 24 -2.06 3.51 29.27
CA ARG A 24 -3.05 4.59 29.46
C ARG A 24 -3.10 5.53 28.26
N ARG A 25 -1.94 5.82 27.66
CA ARG A 25 -1.84 6.64 26.45
C ARG A 25 -2.44 5.93 25.24
N ARG A 26 -2.16 4.63 25.07
CA ARG A 26 -2.70 3.79 24.00
C ARG A 26 -4.22 3.72 24.06
N ASN A 27 -4.81 3.48 25.24
CA ASN A 27 -6.26 3.43 25.42
C ASN A 27 -6.92 4.78 25.10
N ARG A 28 -6.30 5.91 25.49
CA ARG A 28 -6.79 7.26 25.12
C ARG A 28 -6.71 7.52 23.62
N GLN A 29 -5.69 6.99 22.93
CA GLN A 29 -5.57 7.11 21.47
C GLN A 29 -6.67 6.29 20.78
N ILE A 30 -6.86 5.03 21.17
CA ILE A 30 -7.92 4.17 20.63
C ILE A 30 -9.30 4.80 20.84
N GLN A 31 -9.57 5.34 22.04
CA GLN A 31 -10.81 6.06 22.32
C GLN A 31 -11.01 7.24 21.35
N ALA A 32 -9.96 8.04 21.13
CA ALA A 32 -10.02 9.18 20.19
C ALA A 32 -10.25 8.72 18.74
N VAL A 33 -9.72 7.57 18.33
CA VAL A 33 -10.00 6.98 17.01
C VAL A 33 -11.45 6.50 16.93
N ARG A 34 -11.99 5.87 17.99
CA ARG A 34 -13.41 5.47 18.05
C ARG A 34 -14.34 6.69 17.92
N GLU A 35 -14.07 7.74 18.68
CA GLU A 35 -14.81 9.01 18.60
C GLU A 35 -14.73 9.64 17.20
N PHE A 36 -13.55 9.61 16.59
CA PHE A 36 -13.33 10.10 15.23
C PHE A 36 -14.21 9.41 14.20
N LEU A 37 -14.31 8.08 14.29
CA LEU A 37 -15.15 7.32 13.37
C LEU A 37 -16.63 7.51 13.62
N GLU A 38 -17.06 7.60 14.87
CA GLU A 38 -18.46 7.87 15.17
C GLU A 38 -18.89 9.23 14.62
N ILE A 39 -18.01 10.23 14.67
CA ILE A 39 -18.24 11.54 14.07
C ILE A 39 -18.31 11.43 12.54
N ILE A 40 -17.37 10.73 11.90
CA ILE A 40 -17.38 10.55 10.43
C ILE A 40 -18.64 9.79 9.97
N GLN A 41 -19.04 8.75 10.71
CA GLN A 41 -20.25 7.98 10.39
C GLN A 41 -21.53 8.81 10.59
N LYS A 42 -21.61 9.62 11.66
CA LYS A 42 -22.77 10.47 11.93
C LYS A 42 -22.91 11.61 10.93
N THR A 43 -21.80 12.26 10.61
CA THR A 43 -21.78 13.38 9.67
C THR A 43 -21.96 12.91 8.23
N GLY A 44 -21.49 11.71 7.87
CA GLY A 44 -21.66 11.15 6.53
C GLY A 44 -21.10 12.09 5.46
N GLU A 45 -21.93 12.47 4.48
CA GLU A 45 -21.59 13.44 3.43
C GLU A 45 -21.81 14.91 3.87
N ASN A 46 -22.27 15.18 5.10
CA ASN A 46 -22.60 16.52 5.59
C ASN A 46 -21.34 17.31 6.02
N ARG A 47 -20.72 17.96 5.04
CA ARG A 47 -19.47 18.73 5.19
C ARG A 47 -19.58 19.89 6.17
N LYS A 48 -20.76 20.51 6.30
CA LYS A 48 -20.97 21.67 7.20
C LYS A 48 -20.86 21.25 8.66
N GLU A 49 -21.49 20.14 9.01
CA GLU A 49 -21.45 19.58 10.37
C GLU A 49 -20.04 19.11 10.71
N LEU A 50 -19.34 18.48 9.76
CA LEU A 50 -17.94 18.10 9.94
C LEU A 50 -17.01 19.31 10.15
N PHE A 51 -17.27 20.41 9.45
CA PHE A 51 -16.55 21.67 9.65
C PHE A 51 -16.81 22.26 11.06
N GLU A 52 -18.05 22.24 11.54
CA GLU A 52 -18.39 22.71 12.89
C GLU A 52 -17.68 21.87 13.97
N VAL A 53 -17.66 20.55 13.81
CA VAL A 53 -16.92 19.64 14.70
C VAL A 53 -15.41 19.93 14.66
N SER A 54 -14.86 20.29 13.49
CA SER A 54 -13.46 20.70 13.38
C SER A 54 -13.14 21.93 14.24
N GLN A 55 -14.08 22.88 14.37
CA GLN A 55 -13.87 24.09 15.18
C GLN A 55 -13.88 23.80 16.68
N GLN A 56 -14.67 22.82 17.11
CA GLN A 56 -14.77 22.39 18.51
C GLN A 56 -13.58 21.51 18.95
N SER A 57 -12.84 20.94 18.00
CA SER A 57 -11.71 20.07 18.29
C SER A 57 -10.49 20.83 18.83
N LYS A 58 -10.05 20.47 20.04
CA LYS A 58 -8.89 21.09 20.72
C LYS A 58 -7.54 20.55 20.25
N ARG A 59 -7.49 19.33 19.72
CA ARG A 59 -6.24 18.69 19.29
C ARG A 59 -5.95 19.04 17.83
N LYS A 60 -4.75 19.58 17.57
CA LYS A 60 -4.35 20.07 16.24
C LYS A 60 -4.47 19.01 15.13
N ALA A 61 -4.05 17.78 15.40
CA ALA A 61 -4.11 16.68 14.43
C ALA A 61 -5.55 16.35 14.02
N THR A 62 -6.44 16.13 15.00
CA THR A 62 -7.86 15.85 14.75
C THR A 62 -8.58 17.03 14.10
N LYS A 63 -8.29 18.26 14.54
CA LYS A 63 -8.83 19.48 13.93
C LYS A 63 -8.47 19.56 12.45
N LEU A 64 -7.18 19.34 12.12
CA LEU A 64 -6.73 19.34 10.74
C LEU A 64 -7.39 18.22 9.93
N SER A 65 -7.47 17.00 10.49
CA SER A 65 -8.15 15.87 9.84
C SER A 65 -9.59 16.22 9.45
N TYR A 66 -10.40 16.71 10.39
CA TYR A 66 -11.77 17.10 10.09
C TYR A 66 -11.86 18.26 9.08
N LEU A 67 -10.97 19.24 9.19
CA LEU A 67 -10.96 20.37 8.27
C LEU A 67 -10.64 19.93 6.84
N LEU A 68 -9.66 19.02 6.67
CA LEU A 68 -9.29 18.51 5.35
C LEU A 68 -10.41 17.68 4.73
N LEU A 69 -11.10 16.86 5.54
CA LEU A 69 -12.25 16.07 5.09
C LEU A 69 -13.47 16.94 4.77
N ALA A 70 -13.75 17.96 5.59
CA ALA A 70 -14.83 18.91 5.33
C ALA A 70 -14.59 19.75 4.07
N SER A 71 -13.32 20.01 3.75
CA SER A 71 -12.89 20.77 2.56
C SER A 71 -12.81 19.92 1.29
N ASP A 72 -13.13 18.63 1.35
CA ASP A 72 -13.05 17.69 0.22
C ASP A 72 -11.65 17.67 -0.44
N THR A 73 -10.63 17.70 0.41
CA THR A 73 -9.24 17.78 -0.05
C THR A 73 -8.84 16.49 -0.76
N GLU A 74 -8.25 16.60 -1.94
CA GLU A 74 -7.74 15.43 -2.67
C GLU A 74 -6.76 14.62 -1.81
N PRO A 75 -6.81 13.27 -1.87
CA PRO A 75 -5.95 12.41 -1.04
C PRO A 75 -4.46 12.73 -1.15
N ALA A 76 -3.99 13.11 -2.36
CA ALA A 76 -2.60 13.48 -2.60
C ALA A 76 -2.19 14.76 -1.84
N ALA A 77 -3.10 15.71 -1.67
CA ALA A 77 -2.86 16.99 -1.01
C ALA A 77 -2.98 16.92 0.53
N VAL A 78 -3.56 15.83 1.08
CA VAL A 78 -3.66 15.61 2.53
C VAL A 78 -2.26 15.56 3.16
N ARG A 79 -1.32 14.83 2.55
CA ARG A 79 0.05 14.69 3.06
C ARG A 79 0.78 16.02 3.11
N ASP A 80 0.68 16.82 2.05
CA ASP A 80 1.28 18.15 1.97
C ASP A 80 0.70 19.08 3.03
N SER A 81 -0.59 18.97 3.33
CA SER A 81 -1.25 19.77 4.35
C SER A 81 -0.78 19.41 5.77
N PHE A 82 -0.53 18.13 6.05
CA PHE A 82 0.10 17.69 7.30
C PHE A 82 1.56 18.16 7.44
N LEU A 83 2.31 18.26 6.34
CA LEU A 83 3.66 18.82 6.33
C LEU A 83 3.64 20.34 6.56
N ARG A 84 2.79 21.07 5.81
CA ARG A 84 2.68 22.54 5.87
C ARG A 84 2.15 23.05 7.21
N SER A 85 1.30 22.27 7.88
CA SER A 85 0.80 22.60 9.22
C SER A 85 1.87 22.49 10.33
N GLY A 86 3.09 22.03 9.99
CA GLY A 86 4.17 21.82 10.94
C GLY A 86 3.93 20.63 11.87
N LEU A 87 2.92 19.80 11.59
CA LEU A 87 2.66 18.60 12.37
C LEU A 87 3.70 17.51 12.10
N LEU A 88 4.25 17.44 10.89
CA LEU A 88 5.28 16.48 10.51
C LEU A 88 6.54 17.20 10.02
N PHE A 89 7.69 16.94 10.65
CA PHE A 89 8.99 17.47 10.23
C PHE A 89 10.14 16.46 10.38
N LYS A 90 11.22 16.66 9.60
CA LYS A 90 12.41 15.81 9.64
C LYS A 90 13.07 15.91 11.03
N GLY A 91 13.27 14.77 11.70
CA GLY A 91 13.89 14.69 13.03
C GLY A 91 12.92 14.54 14.21
N GLN A 92 11.60 14.58 13.97
CA GLN A 92 10.60 14.38 15.01
C GLN A 92 10.58 12.92 15.50
N GLN A 93 10.98 12.67 16.75
CA GLN A 93 10.89 11.34 17.38
C GLN A 93 9.66 11.22 18.31
N ASN A 94 9.33 12.28 19.05
CA ASN A 94 8.18 12.30 19.94
C ASN A 94 6.88 12.55 19.14
N ASN A 95 5.84 11.74 19.41
CA ASN A 95 4.49 11.82 18.83
C ASN A 95 4.38 11.55 17.32
N LYS A 96 5.48 11.22 16.63
CA LYS A 96 5.48 10.82 15.22
C LYS A 96 4.48 9.69 14.88
N PRO A 97 4.40 8.56 15.63
CA PRO A 97 3.45 7.50 15.30
C PRO A 97 1.99 7.94 15.42
N GLU A 98 1.66 8.79 16.41
CA GLU A 98 0.32 9.35 16.57
C GLU A 98 -0.06 10.24 15.39
N LEU A 99 0.86 11.06 14.89
CA LEU A 99 0.60 11.95 13.76
C LEU A 99 0.52 11.20 12.42
N LEU A 100 1.33 10.15 12.24
CA LEU A 100 1.23 9.26 11.09
C LEU A 100 -0.08 8.46 11.09
N MET A 101 -0.56 8.06 12.26
CA MET A 101 -1.88 7.44 12.41
C MET A 101 -2.98 8.38 11.92
N TRP A 102 -2.97 9.65 12.35
CA TRP A 102 -3.94 10.65 11.90
C TRP A 102 -3.83 10.94 10.40
N LEU A 103 -2.61 11.03 9.87
CA LEU A 103 -2.38 11.19 8.43
C LEU A 103 -2.99 10.02 7.64
N ALA A 104 -2.64 8.78 7.99
CA ALA A 104 -3.11 7.58 7.30
C ALA A 104 -4.63 7.43 7.38
N GLY A 105 -5.22 7.72 8.54
CA GLY A 105 -6.68 7.74 8.71
C GLY A 105 -7.35 8.79 7.83
N THR A 106 -6.84 10.02 7.82
CA THR A 106 -7.40 11.12 7.02
C THR A 106 -7.30 10.84 5.53
N GLU A 107 -6.16 10.33 5.07
CA GLU A 107 -5.95 9.95 3.68
C GLU A 107 -6.88 8.80 3.26
N ALA A 108 -7.06 7.79 4.12
CA ALA A 108 -7.99 6.70 3.86
C ALA A 108 -9.44 7.19 3.77
N CYS A 109 -9.86 8.07 4.67
CA CYS A 109 -11.18 8.71 4.61
C CYS A 109 -11.36 9.55 3.33
N ALA A 110 -10.36 10.34 2.95
CA ALA A 110 -10.41 11.15 1.72
C ALA A 110 -10.51 10.30 0.45
N ARG A 111 -9.99 9.06 0.47
CA ARG A 111 -10.15 8.07 -0.61
C ARG A 111 -11.52 7.37 -0.62
N GLY A 112 -12.43 7.71 0.30
CA GLY A 112 -13.73 7.07 0.43
C GLY A 112 -13.67 5.64 1.00
N ILE A 113 -12.60 5.29 1.72
CA ILE A 113 -12.50 3.98 2.37
C ILE A 113 -13.49 3.90 3.53
N HIS A 114 -14.17 2.76 3.67
CA HIS A 114 -15.17 2.55 4.71
C HIS A 114 -14.61 2.84 6.13
N PRO A 115 -15.33 3.56 7.00
CA PRO A 115 -14.86 3.97 8.33
C PRO A 115 -14.28 2.83 9.19
N TYR A 116 -14.82 1.61 9.08
CA TYR A 116 -14.29 0.46 9.82
C TYR A 116 -12.91 -0.01 9.35
N ILE A 117 -12.60 0.13 8.06
CA ILE A 117 -11.26 -0.17 7.57
C ILE A 117 -10.29 0.93 7.98
N VAL A 118 -10.73 2.19 7.95
CA VAL A 118 -9.98 3.33 8.51
C VAL A 118 -9.65 3.09 9.98
N PHE A 119 -10.61 2.56 10.77
CA PHE A 119 -10.38 2.17 12.15
C PHE A 119 -9.20 1.23 12.31
N LEU A 120 -9.21 0.15 11.53
CA LEU A 120 -8.22 -0.90 11.64
C LEU A 120 -6.84 -0.40 11.21
N ILE A 121 -6.79 0.46 10.19
CA ILE A 121 -5.55 1.15 9.76
C ILE A 121 -5.00 2.00 10.91
N MET A 122 -5.84 2.80 11.55
CA MET A 122 -5.41 3.69 12.64
C MET A 122 -5.03 2.91 13.89
N SER A 123 -5.82 1.92 14.29
CA SER A 123 -5.56 1.07 15.45
C SER A 123 -4.30 0.22 15.29
N ALA A 124 -3.88 -0.11 14.05
CA ALA A 124 -2.63 -0.81 13.79
C ALA A 124 -1.38 -0.03 14.25
N TYR A 125 -1.43 1.30 14.31
CA TYR A 125 -0.34 2.13 14.87
C TYR A 125 -0.17 1.96 16.38
N SER A 126 -1.17 1.41 17.07
CA SER A 126 -1.10 1.08 18.51
C SER A 126 -0.46 -0.28 18.79
N GLY A 127 -0.11 -1.04 17.75
CA GLY A 127 0.51 -2.37 17.85
C GLY A 127 -0.47 -3.52 17.58
N LEU A 128 0.07 -4.73 17.46
CA LEU A 128 -0.66 -5.92 17.02
C LEU A 128 -1.75 -6.36 18.01
N GLU A 129 -1.45 -6.33 19.31
CA GLU A 129 -2.41 -6.68 20.37
C GLU A 129 -3.63 -5.75 20.35
N ALA A 130 -3.38 -4.43 20.27
CA ALA A 130 -4.44 -3.43 20.18
C ALA A 130 -5.25 -3.59 18.88
N ALA A 131 -4.60 -3.81 17.75
CA ALA A 131 -5.31 -3.98 16.49
C ALA A 131 -6.20 -5.24 16.50
N ASN A 132 -5.75 -6.33 17.15
CA ASN A 132 -6.55 -7.53 17.34
C ASN A 132 -7.72 -7.34 18.31
N SER A 133 -7.51 -6.65 19.44
CA SER A 133 -8.61 -6.34 20.38
C SER A 133 -9.67 -5.45 19.74
N GLU A 134 -9.24 -4.43 18.98
CA GLU A 134 -10.12 -3.52 18.27
C GLU A 134 -10.86 -4.18 17.11
N PHE A 135 -10.25 -5.16 16.44
CA PHE A 135 -10.93 -6.00 15.46
C PHE A 135 -12.05 -6.84 16.09
N LEU A 136 -11.78 -7.47 17.25
CA LEU A 136 -12.80 -8.25 17.95
C LEU A 136 -13.94 -7.35 18.43
N TRP A 137 -13.63 -6.17 18.97
CA TRP A 137 -14.63 -5.19 19.36
C TRP A 137 -15.51 -4.75 18.18
N LEU A 138 -14.92 -4.46 17.01
CA LEU A 138 -15.69 -4.15 15.79
C LEU A 138 -16.58 -5.31 15.38
N ARG A 139 -16.08 -6.55 15.44
CA ARG A 139 -16.84 -7.76 15.09
C ARG A 139 -18.01 -8.00 16.03
N GLU A 140 -17.89 -7.64 17.31
CA GLU A 140 -18.99 -7.71 18.27
C GLU A 140 -20.01 -6.60 18.02
N ARG A 141 -19.53 -5.36 17.80
CA ARG A 141 -20.39 -4.22 17.46
C ARG A 141 -21.18 -4.47 16.18
N SER A 142 -20.57 -5.09 15.17
CA SER A 142 -21.22 -5.41 13.90
C SER A 142 -22.33 -6.46 14.06
N LYS A 143 -22.20 -7.40 15.00
CA LYS A 143 -23.27 -8.38 15.31
C LYS A 143 -24.49 -7.72 15.97
N LEU A 144 -24.28 -6.64 16.73
CA LEU A 144 -25.36 -5.90 17.40
C LEU A 144 -26.15 -5.02 16.41
N GLN A 145 -25.47 -4.53 15.37
CA GLN A 145 -26.11 -3.78 14.28
C GLN A 145 -26.75 -4.75 13.27
N ASN A 146 -27.92 -5.29 13.60
CA ASN A 146 -28.72 -6.09 12.67
C ASN A 146 -29.37 -5.21 11.59
N ALA A 147 -28.58 -4.78 10.60
CA ALA A 147 -29.12 -4.27 9.35
C ALA A 147 -29.74 -5.45 8.59
N LYS A 148 -31.01 -5.76 8.86
CA LYS A 148 -31.75 -6.76 8.08
C LYS A 148 -31.98 -6.22 6.68
N LEU A 149 -31.39 -6.88 5.69
CA LEU A 149 -31.69 -6.63 4.29
C LEU A 149 -33.13 -7.10 4.00
N THR A 150 -33.91 -6.23 3.36
CA THR A 150 -35.23 -6.58 2.84
C THR A 150 -35.07 -7.23 1.46
N GLU A 151 -35.95 -8.13 1.06
CA GLU A 151 -35.93 -8.68 -0.31
C GLU A 151 -36.11 -7.52 -1.32
N TYR A 152 -35.20 -7.44 -2.29
CA TYR A 152 -35.29 -6.48 -3.40
C TYR A 152 -34.53 -7.08 -4.58
N ILE A 153 -35.30 -7.54 -5.58
CA ILE A 153 -34.79 -8.26 -6.73
C ILE A 153 -34.97 -7.37 -7.95
N VAL A 154 -33.87 -7.14 -8.66
CA VAL A 154 -33.86 -6.44 -9.95
C VAL A 154 -33.54 -7.48 -11.02
N PRO A 155 -34.33 -7.57 -12.09
CA PRO A 155 -34.04 -8.50 -13.18
C PRO A 155 -32.71 -8.12 -13.84
N GLY A 156 -31.79 -9.09 -13.92
CA GLY A 156 -30.50 -8.91 -14.57
C GLY A 156 -29.68 -10.19 -14.56
N ASP A 157 -28.74 -10.29 -15.50
CA ASP A 157 -28.00 -11.53 -15.78
C ASP A 157 -27.11 -11.99 -14.61
N LEU A 158 -26.83 -11.11 -13.63
CA LEU A 158 -26.02 -11.47 -12.48
C LEU A 158 -26.74 -12.49 -11.59
N THR A 159 -28.06 -12.41 -11.42
CA THR A 159 -28.78 -13.39 -10.59
C THR A 159 -28.72 -14.80 -11.15
N ASP A 160 -28.65 -14.91 -12.48
CA ASP A 160 -28.61 -16.19 -13.18
C ASP A 160 -27.18 -16.77 -13.22
N ASN A 161 -26.18 -15.90 -13.32
CA ASN A 161 -24.76 -16.29 -13.37
C ASN A 161 -24.12 -16.45 -11.98
N ILE A 162 -24.79 -16.03 -10.90
CA ILE A 162 -24.22 -16.13 -9.54
C ILE A 162 -24.03 -17.58 -9.12
N GLU A 163 -24.92 -18.52 -9.49
CA GLU A 163 -24.74 -19.93 -9.11
C GLU A 163 -23.47 -20.53 -9.69
N GLU A 164 -23.22 -20.28 -10.97
CA GLU A 164 -21.98 -20.65 -11.64
C GLU A 164 -20.78 -19.96 -10.98
N ALA A 165 -20.92 -18.66 -10.68
CA ALA A 165 -19.85 -17.90 -10.06
C ALA A 165 -19.52 -18.35 -8.63
N LEU A 166 -20.51 -18.84 -7.87
CA LEU A 166 -20.34 -19.42 -6.53
C LEU A 166 -19.70 -20.80 -6.56
N SER A 167 -19.79 -21.53 -7.68
CA SER A 167 -19.06 -22.79 -7.88
C SER A 167 -17.53 -22.59 -7.90
N GLU A 168 -17.07 -21.38 -8.25
CA GLU A 168 -15.66 -20.96 -8.23
C GLU A 168 -15.39 -19.88 -7.15
N PRO A 169 -15.45 -20.21 -5.85
CA PRO A 169 -15.46 -19.22 -4.77
C PRO A 169 -14.18 -18.38 -4.68
N LEU A 170 -13.03 -18.88 -5.12
CA LEU A 170 -11.76 -18.14 -5.11
C LEU A 170 -11.74 -17.03 -6.17
N ARG A 171 -12.18 -17.35 -7.39
CA ARG A 171 -12.29 -16.39 -8.49
C ARG A 171 -13.33 -15.32 -8.17
N PHE A 172 -14.47 -15.74 -7.61
CA PHE A 172 -15.50 -14.80 -7.18
C PHE A 172 -15.00 -13.85 -6.09
N LYS A 173 -14.31 -14.36 -5.06
CA LYS A 173 -13.66 -13.52 -4.03
C LYS A 173 -12.65 -12.53 -4.63
N ARG A 174 -11.86 -12.95 -5.62
CA ARG A 174 -10.91 -12.07 -6.32
C ARG A 174 -11.64 -10.98 -7.09
N THR A 175 -12.73 -11.32 -7.77
CA THR A 175 -13.56 -10.37 -8.51
C THR A 175 -14.16 -9.31 -7.59
N ILE A 176 -14.72 -9.70 -6.43
CA ILE A 176 -15.20 -8.76 -5.40
C ILE A 176 -14.09 -7.79 -4.97
N ARG A 177 -12.85 -8.29 -4.81
CA ARG A 177 -11.71 -7.44 -4.42
C ARG A 177 -11.30 -6.45 -5.51
N ILE A 178 -11.30 -6.87 -6.78
CA ILE A 178 -10.93 -6.01 -7.91
C ILE A 178 -12.02 -4.96 -8.18
N ALA A 179 -13.28 -5.38 -8.16
CA ALA A 179 -14.43 -4.48 -8.28
C ALA A 179 -14.45 -3.43 -7.16
N GLY A 180 -13.98 -3.82 -5.98
CA GLY A 180 -14.08 -3.01 -4.77
C GLY A 180 -15.48 -3.09 -4.16
N MET A 181 -15.56 -2.77 -2.86
CA MET A 181 -16.81 -2.85 -2.10
C MET A 181 -17.96 -2.00 -2.67
N PRO A 182 -17.75 -0.76 -3.20
CA PRO A 182 -18.83 0.03 -3.77
C PRO A 182 -19.50 -0.63 -4.97
N LEU A 183 -18.72 -1.04 -5.96
CA LEU A 183 -19.26 -1.67 -7.18
C LEU A 183 -19.91 -3.02 -6.85
N ALA A 184 -19.26 -3.84 -6.03
CA ALA A 184 -19.80 -5.12 -5.60
C ALA A 184 -21.13 -4.94 -4.86
N ALA A 185 -21.23 -3.98 -3.93
CA ALA A 185 -22.47 -3.71 -3.21
C ALA A 185 -23.60 -3.24 -4.14
N SER A 186 -23.30 -2.36 -5.09
CA SER A 186 -24.26 -1.90 -6.09
C SER A 186 -24.75 -3.03 -7.00
N ALA A 187 -23.85 -3.92 -7.43
CA ALA A 187 -24.21 -5.09 -8.23
C ALA A 187 -25.10 -6.07 -7.46
N PHE A 188 -24.74 -6.35 -6.20
CA PHE A 188 -25.50 -7.27 -5.34
C PHE A 188 -26.79 -6.67 -4.79
N ALA A 189 -27.00 -5.36 -4.92
CA ALA A 189 -28.23 -4.69 -4.48
C ALA A 189 -29.49 -5.28 -5.13
N GLY A 190 -29.40 -5.74 -6.38
CA GLY A 190 -30.50 -6.38 -7.10
C GLY A 190 -30.63 -7.89 -6.90
N CYS A 191 -29.77 -8.52 -6.10
CA CYS A 191 -29.76 -9.98 -5.94
C CYS A 191 -30.74 -10.44 -4.85
N SER A 192 -31.21 -11.69 -4.98
CA SER A 192 -32.01 -12.34 -3.94
C SER A 192 -31.23 -12.47 -2.62
N LEU A 193 -31.95 -12.47 -1.50
CA LEU A 193 -31.32 -12.62 -0.18
C LEU A 193 -30.52 -13.91 -0.07
N TYR A 194 -31.01 -15.00 -0.67
CA TYR A 194 -30.35 -16.30 -0.71
C TYR A 194 -28.92 -16.20 -1.27
N TYR A 195 -28.74 -15.51 -2.40
CA TYR A 195 -27.41 -15.33 -2.98
C TYR A 195 -26.56 -14.36 -2.19
N ILE A 196 -27.15 -13.26 -1.69
CA ILE A 196 -26.42 -12.30 -0.86
C ILE A 196 -25.81 -13.00 0.37
N GLU A 197 -26.56 -13.86 1.06
CA GLU A 197 -26.06 -14.61 2.22
C GLU A 197 -24.84 -15.49 1.87
N GLN A 198 -24.88 -16.17 0.73
CA GLN A 198 -23.75 -16.98 0.25
C GLN A 198 -22.53 -16.11 -0.09
N ILE A 199 -22.74 -14.97 -0.75
CA ILE A 199 -21.68 -14.02 -1.08
C ILE A 199 -21.06 -13.45 0.20
N LEU A 200 -21.86 -13.08 1.19
CA LEU A 200 -21.40 -12.55 2.48
C LEU A 200 -20.51 -13.56 3.23
N ALA A 201 -20.80 -14.86 3.14
CA ALA A 201 -19.96 -15.90 3.71
C ALA A 201 -18.54 -15.93 3.11
N LEU A 202 -18.37 -15.46 1.87
CA LEU A 202 -17.08 -15.46 1.17
C LEU A 202 -16.14 -14.32 1.57
N VAL A 203 -16.68 -13.14 1.94
CA VAL A 203 -15.90 -11.91 2.18
C VAL A 203 -15.39 -11.80 3.64
N GLY A 204 -15.81 -12.71 4.52
CA GLY A 204 -15.42 -12.73 5.94
C GLY A 204 -16.21 -11.73 6.79
N PRO A 205 -16.05 -11.73 8.12
CA PRO A 205 -17.03 -11.14 9.05
C PRO A 205 -17.13 -9.61 9.03
N ILE A 206 -16.03 -8.89 8.76
CA ILE A 206 -16.08 -7.42 8.61
C ILE A 206 -16.49 -7.03 7.20
N GLY A 207 -15.96 -7.74 6.20
CA GLY A 207 -16.32 -7.51 4.80
C GLY A 207 -17.81 -7.74 4.56
N SER A 208 -18.38 -8.78 5.15
CA SER A 208 -19.81 -9.05 5.09
C SER A 208 -20.62 -7.91 5.68
N PHE A 209 -20.27 -7.43 6.86
CA PHE A 209 -20.98 -6.31 7.49
C PHE A 209 -20.94 -5.04 6.62
N ILE A 210 -19.75 -4.67 6.14
CA ILE A 210 -19.57 -3.50 5.26
C ILE A 210 -20.40 -3.67 3.99
N LEU A 211 -20.34 -4.86 3.37
CA LEU A 211 -21.08 -5.14 2.15
C LEU A 211 -22.60 -5.05 2.39
N THR A 212 -23.10 -5.57 3.51
CA THR A 212 -24.51 -5.47 3.91
C THR A 212 -24.95 -4.01 4.06
N GLU A 213 -24.17 -3.19 4.76
CA GLU A 213 -24.48 -1.76 4.93
C GLU A 213 -24.51 -1.03 3.58
N MET A 214 -23.53 -1.31 2.72
CA MET A 214 -23.42 -0.70 1.40
C MET A 214 -24.51 -1.18 0.44
N ILE A 215 -24.91 -2.46 0.50
CA ILE A 215 -26.05 -3.00 -0.26
C ILE A 215 -27.34 -2.30 0.17
N ALA A 216 -27.56 -2.14 1.48
CA ALA A 216 -28.72 -1.45 2.01
C ALA A 216 -28.75 0.03 1.57
N ALA A 217 -27.60 0.70 1.56
CA ALA A 217 -27.47 2.06 1.06
C ALA A 217 -27.71 2.15 -0.45
N ALA A 218 -27.14 1.23 -1.24
CA ALA A 218 -27.33 1.14 -2.68
C ALA A 218 -28.81 0.96 -3.05
N ARG A 219 -29.54 0.08 -2.36
CA ARG A 219 -30.99 -0.12 -2.57
C ARG A 219 -31.85 1.11 -2.30
N LYS A 220 -31.39 2.03 -1.42
CA LYS A 220 -32.10 3.27 -1.12
C LYS A 220 -31.77 4.40 -2.11
N ARG A 221 -30.55 4.39 -2.66
CA ARG A 221 -30.00 5.49 -3.46
C ARG A 221 -30.14 5.25 -4.96
N LEU A 222 -29.96 4.01 -5.40
CA LEU A 222 -29.85 3.66 -6.82
C LEU A 222 -31.20 3.25 -7.40
N ILE A 223 -31.39 3.58 -8.68
CA ILE A 223 -32.53 3.15 -9.49
C ILE A 223 -32.22 1.79 -10.13
N SER A 224 -33.25 1.04 -10.52
CA SER A 224 -33.15 -0.27 -11.18
C SER A 224 -32.10 -0.30 -12.31
N ASP A 225 -32.10 0.70 -13.20
CA ASP A 225 -31.18 0.75 -14.34
C ASP A 225 -29.70 0.91 -13.92
N GLU A 226 -29.44 1.66 -12.85
CA GLU A 226 -28.10 1.84 -12.28
C GLU A 226 -27.61 0.53 -11.63
N ILE A 227 -28.52 -0.22 -11.01
CA ILE A 227 -28.23 -1.54 -10.46
C ILE A 227 -27.92 -2.51 -11.59
N CYS A 228 -28.71 -2.56 -12.66
CA CYS A 228 -28.42 -3.38 -13.83
C CYS A 228 -27.05 -3.04 -14.46
N THR A 229 -26.72 -1.75 -14.54
CA THR A 229 -25.42 -1.30 -15.05
C THR A 229 -24.28 -1.77 -14.15
N ALA A 230 -24.44 -1.70 -12.83
CA ALA A 230 -23.45 -2.21 -11.88
C ALA A 230 -23.31 -3.74 -11.96
N GLN A 231 -24.41 -4.46 -12.15
CA GLN A 231 -24.43 -5.91 -12.36
C GLN A 231 -23.63 -6.29 -13.62
N GLN A 232 -23.87 -5.60 -14.74
CA GLN A 232 -23.14 -5.84 -15.98
C GLN A 232 -21.65 -5.55 -15.81
N ALA A 233 -21.28 -4.41 -15.21
CA ALA A 233 -19.88 -4.06 -14.97
C ALA A 233 -19.17 -5.09 -14.08
N PHE A 234 -19.88 -5.68 -13.10
CA PHE A 234 -19.35 -6.74 -12.27
C PHE A 234 -19.15 -8.05 -13.06
N LEU A 235 -20.10 -8.43 -13.91
CA LEU A 235 -20.00 -9.60 -14.78
C LEU A 235 -18.87 -9.45 -15.82
N ASP A 236 -18.68 -8.26 -16.36
CA ASP A 236 -17.57 -7.96 -17.28
C ASP A 236 -16.22 -8.18 -16.58
N LEU A 237 -16.09 -7.82 -15.30
CA LEU A 237 -14.88 -8.10 -14.52
C LEU A 237 -14.72 -9.60 -14.23
N TYR A 238 -15.82 -10.30 -13.97
CA TYR A 238 -15.81 -11.74 -13.71
C TYR A 238 -15.41 -12.54 -14.97
N SER A 239 -15.99 -12.22 -16.13
CA SER A 239 -15.71 -12.86 -17.42
C SER A 239 -14.31 -12.53 -17.95
N ARG A 240 -13.80 -11.31 -17.75
CA ARG A 240 -12.40 -10.97 -18.06
C ARG A 240 -11.41 -11.88 -17.34
N GLN A 241 -11.71 -12.27 -16.10
CA GLN A 241 -10.86 -13.25 -15.39
C GLN A 241 -10.88 -14.64 -16.02
N GLU A 242 -11.93 -15.03 -16.77
CA GLU A 242 -11.96 -16.29 -17.55
C GLU A 242 -11.03 -16.24 -18.75
N SER A 243 -11.09 -15.12 -19.48
CA SER A 243 -10.22 -14.90 -20.64
C SER A 243 -8.76 -14.79 -20.22
N GLU A 244 -8.50 -14.17 -19.06
CA GLU A 244 -7.17 -14.12 -18.47
C GLU A 244 -6.76 -15.48 -17.88
N SER A 245 -7.63 -16.23 -17.21
CA SER A 245 -7.30 -17.55 -16.65
C SER A 245 -6.94 -18.57 -17.72
N SER A 246 -7.61 -18.55 -18.88
CA SER A 246 -7.26 -19.42 -20.02
C SER A 246 -5.88 -19.11 -20.64
N ALA A 247 -5.42 -17.85 -20.57
CA ALA A 247 -4.06 -17.44 -20.94
C ALA A 247 -3.05 -17.69 -19.80
N LEU A 248 -3.53 -17.65 -18.55
CA LEU A 248 -2.77 -17.87 -17.34
C LEU A 248 -2.67 -19.35 -16.95
N ASP A 249 -3.33 -20.32 -17.58
CA ASP A 249 -3.17 -21.75 -17.20
C ASP A 249 -1.77 -22.33 -17.50
N LYS A 250 -0.91 -21.55 -18.18
CA LYS A 250 0.56 -21.78 -18.24
C LYS A 250 1.38 -20.93 -17.26
N GLY A 251 0.74 -20.09 -16.46
CA GLY A 251 1.32 -19.14 -15.51
C GLY A 251 0.56 -18.99 -14.17
N LEU A 252 -0.39 -19.88 -13.85
CA LEU A 252 -1.27 -19.79 -12.67
C LEU A 252 -0.84 -20.67 -11.49
N MET A 253 0.28 -21.40 -11.60
CA MET A 253 0.93 -21.94 -10.39
C MET A 253 1.65 -20.84 -9.57
N THR A 254 1.79 -19.61 -10.08
CA THR A 254 2.47 -18.51 -9.38
C THR A 254 1.55 -17.54 -8.63
N GLY A 255 0.23 -17.78 -8.59
CA GLY A 255 -0.73 -16.83 -8.01
C GLY A 255 -0.99 -16.97 -6.50
N MET A 256 -0.92 -18.18 -5.95
CA MET A 256 -1.13 -18.44 -4.52
C MET A 256 0.16 -18.52 -3.70
N GLU A 257 1.30 -18.71 -4.37
CA GLU A 257 2.64 -18.67 -3.75
C GLU A 257 3.28 -17.27 -3.83
N ALA A 258 2.75 -16.30 -4.59
CA ALA A 258 3.33 -14.95 -4.68
C ALA A 258 3.34 -14.13 -3.37
N PHE A 259 2.73 -14.63 -2.30
CA PHE A 259 2.79 -14.03 -0.95
C PHE A 259 3.56 -14.88 0.07
N GLU A 260 4.13 -16.01 -0.34
CA GLU A 260 5.23 -16.68 0.36
C GLU A 260 6.51 -16.38 -0.43
N GLU A 261 7.34 -15.50 0.14
CA GLU A 261 8.74 -15.29 -0.29
C GLU A 261 8.99 -14.95 -1.77
N SER A 262 8.27 -13.98 -2.35
CA SER A 262 8.96 -13.12 -3.33
C SER A 262 9.73 -12.09 -2.53
N SER A 263 11.06 -12.27 -2.43
CA SER A 263 11.99 -11.39 -1.75
C SER A 263 11.68 -9.93 -2.11
N GLN A 264 11.00 -9.22 -1.20
CA GLN A 264 10.94 -7.78 -1.29
C GLN A 264 12.38 -7.27 -1.40
N PRO A 265 12.64 -6.29 -2.27
CA PRO A 265 14.00 -5.81 -2.45
C PRO A 265 14.53 -5.34 -1.10
N ASP A 266 15.64 -5.92 -0.65
CA ASP A 266 16.22 -5.59 0.65
C ASP A 266 16.44 -4.07 0.72
N PRO A 267 15.73 -3.35 1.61
CA PRO A 267 15.82 -1.89 1.67
C PRO A 267 17.24 -1.45 2.05
N ASP A 268 17.99 -2.29 2.76
CA ASP A 268 19.36 -2.00 3.16
C ASP A 268 20.35 -2.21 1.99
N LEU A 269 20.06 -3.15 1.09
CA LEU A 269 20.78 -3.32 -0.18
C LEU A 269 20.60 -2.09 -1.08
N ILE A 270 19.36 -1.62 -1.23
CA ILE A 270 19.05 -0.43 -2.04
C ILE A 270 19.78 0.79 -1.48
N ARG A 271 19.74 0.97 -0.15
CA ARG A 271 20.39 2.08 0.52
C ARG A 271 21.91 2.02 0.37
N THR A 272 22.53 0.86 0.61
CA THR A 272 23.98 0.66 0.47
C THR A 272 24.43 0.93 -0.96
N THR A 273 23.70 0.43 -1.96
CA THR A 273 24.03 0.65 -3.38
C THR A 273 23.90 2.13 -3.77
N THR A 274 22.88 2.82 -3.24
CA THR A 274 22.68 4.26 -3.41
C THR A 274 23.84 5.06 -2.79
N ASP A 275 24.24 4.73 -1.57
CA ASP A 275 25.35 5.40 -0.86
C ASP A 275 26.69 5.21 -1.57
N ILE A 276 26.92 4.03 -2.19
CA ILE A 276 28.10 3.77 -3.04
C ILE A 276 28.12 4.73 -4.24
N ILE A 277 27.00 4.86 -4.97
CA ILE A 277 26.90 5.76 -6.14
C ILE A 277 27.11 7.23 -5.74
N MET A 278 26.54 7.62 -4.61
CA MET A 278 26.65 8.99 -4.11
C MET A 278 28.06 9.33 -3.58
N SER A 279 28.81 8.33 -3.14
CA SER A 279 30.17 8.51 -2.60
C SER A 279 31.27 8.31 -3.65
N ALA A 280 30.99 7.64 -4.77
CA ALA A 280 31.96 7.38 -5.84
C ALA A 280 32.31 8.64 -6.65
N GLU A 281 33.58 8.79 -7.02
CA GLU A 281 34.03 9.94 -7.84
C GLU A 281 33.39 9.93 -9.23
N ALA A 282 32.94 11.08 -9.71
CA ALA A 282 32.22 11.20 -10.99
C ALA A 282 33.02 10.66 -12.20
N LYS A 283 34.35 10.86 -12.22
CA LYS A 283 35.22 10.35 -13.28
C LYS A 283 35.25 8.82 -13.32
N ILE A 284 35.31 8.19 -12.15
CA ILE A 284 35.38 6.74 -11.99
C ILE A 284 34.01 6.14 -12.27
N LEU A 285 32.95 6.72 -11.72
CA LEU A 285 31.57 6.32 -11.98
C LEU A 285 31.22 6.39 -13.48
N LYS A 286 31.68 7.43 -14.18
CA LYS A 286 31.52 7.55 -15.63
C LYS A 286 32.28 6.45 -16.39
N ALA A 287 33.49 6.10 -15.95
CA ALA A 287 34.25 4.99 -16.53
C ALA A 287 33.54 3.64 -16.31
N THR A 288 33.01 3.40 -15.11
CA THR A 288 32.19 2.22 -14.78
C THR A 288 30.95 2.13 -15.67
N LEU A 289 30.18 3.21 -15.81
CA LEU A 289 28.99 3.24 -16.67
C LEU A 289 29.32 3.06 -18.17
N SER A 290 30.53 3.44 -18.58
CA SER A 290 30.99 3.25 -19.95
C SER A 290 31.31 1.79 -20.28
N SER A 291 31.68 0.98 -19.28
CA SER A 291 31.94 -0.46 -19.43
C SER A 291 30.72 -1.34 -19.19
N MET A 292 29.63 -0.79 -18.66
CA MET A 292 28.36 -1.49 -18.48
C MET A 292 27.51 -1.47 -19.76
N SER A 293 26.68 -2.50 -19.96
CA SER A 293 25.68 -2.53 -21.03
C SER A 293 24.41 -1.73 -20.66
N ASP A 294 23.59 -1.37 -21.65
CA ASP A 294 22.35 -0.62 -21.39
C ASP A 294 21.38 -1.41 -20.48
N ASN A 295 21.38 -2.74 -20.57
CA ASN A 295 20.59 -3.63 -19.69
C ASN A 295 21.15 -3.70 -18.26
N GLU A 296 22.47 -3.71 -18.09
CA GLU A 296 23.09 -3.70 -16.75
C GLU A 296 22.83 -2.38 -16.02
N ILE A 297 22.83 -1.25 -16.74
CA ILE A 297 22.49 0.05 -16.17
C ILE A 297 21.00 0.11 -15.82
N ALA A 298 20.13 -0.46 -16.66
CA ALA A 298 18.70 -0.59 -16.37
C ALA A 298 18.44 -1.43 -15.10
N SER A 299 19.14 -2.56 -14.94
CA SER A 299 19.11 -3.38 -13.72
C SER A 299 19.61 -2.60 -12.49
N LEU A 300 20.71 -1.87 -12.61
CA LEU A 300 21.26 -1.07 -11.51
C LEU A 300 20.30 0.03 -11.05
N LEU A 301 19.63 0.71 -11.99
CA LEU A 301 18.63 1.74 -11.69
C LEU A 301 17.42 1.18 -10.89
N ARG A 302 17.18 -0.13 -10.91
CA ARG A 302 16.14 -0.77 -10.08
C ARG A 302 16.61 -1.04 -8.65
N CYS A 303 17.92 -1.03 -8.42
CA CYS A 303 18.56 -1.37 -7.14
C CYS A 303 18.93 -0.15 -6.30
N ILE A 304 18.45 1.05 -6.65
CA ILE A 304 18.89 2.31 -6.06
C ILE A 304 17.72 3.27 -5.88
N GLU A 305 17.89 4.28 -5.03
CA GLU A 305 16.87 5.30 -4.80
C GLU A 305 16.80 6.31 -5.96
N PRO A 306 15.63 6.95 -6.19
CA PRO A 306 15.44 7.93 -7.27
C PRO A 306 16.48 9.06 -7.28
N ILE A 307 16.99 9.47 -6.12
CA ILE A 307 18.01 10.52 -6.00
C ILE A 307 19.32 10.17 -6.70
N ALA A 308 19.68 8.88 -6.76
CA ALA A 308 20.88 8.41 -7.45
C ALA A 308 20.67 8.22 -8.96
N HIS A 309 19.42 8.16 -9.43
CA HIS A 309 19.10 8.02 -10.86
C HIS A 309 19.60 9.22 -11.64
N GLU A 310 19.32 10.43 -11.15
CA GLU A 310 19.74 11.67 -11.79
C GLU A 310 21.27 11.77 -11.91
N ARG A 311 21.99 11.33 -10.88
CA ARG A 311 23.46 11.30 -10.88
C ARG A 311 24.00 10.30 -11.91
N LEU A 312 23.46 9.09 -12.02
CA LEU A 312 23.93 8.13 -13.03
C LEU A 312 23.59 8.60 -14.45
N LEU A 313 22.35 9.05 -14.66
CA LEU A 313 21.88 9.47 -15.98
C LEU A 313 22.64 10.70 -16.47
N SER A 314 22.94 11.68 -15.61
CA SER A 314 23.72 12.88 -16.00
C SER A 314 25.15 12.58 -16.47
N LEU A 315 25.70 11.40 -16.19
CA LEU A 315 27.05 10.99 -16.61
C LEU A 315 27.10 10.29 -17.97
N ILE A 316 25.94 9.98 -18.57
CA ILE A 316 25.81 9.29 -19.86
C ILE A 316 25.09 10.16 -20.90
N SER A 317 25.33 9.92 -22.19
CA SER A 317 24.73 10.70 -23.29
C SER A 317 23.20 10.54 -23.35
N GLN A 318 22.48 11.60 -23.75
CA GLN A 318 21.02 11.60 -23.87
C GLN A 318 20.44 10.48 -24.75
N GLY A 319 21.11 10.13 -25.86
CA GLY A 319 20.66 9.01 -26.70
C GLY A 319 20.71 7.66 -25.98
N ARG A 320 21.72 7.47 -25.13
CA ARG A 320 21.89 6.26 -24.29
C ARG A 320 20.90 6.23 -23.12
N GLN A 321 20.62 7.38 -22.51
CA GLN A 321 19.58 7.51 -21.48
C GLN A 321 18.23 6.99 -22.00
N ARG A 322 17.82 7.40 -23.21
CA ARG A 322 16.56 6.94 -23.81
C ARG A 322 16.52 5.42 -23.98
N ARG A 323 17.59 4.80 -24.49
CA ARG A 323 17.67 3.34 -24.66
C ARG A 323 17.58 2.58 -23.32
N ILE A 324 18.24 3.08 -22.28
CA ILE A 324 18.19 2.49 -20.93
C ILE A 324 16.78 2.58 -20.35
N LEU A 325 16.11 3.73 -20.48
CA LEU A 325 14.74 3.90 -20.00
C LEU A 325 13.75 3.01 -20.76
N THR A 326 13.93 2.81 -22.06
CA THR A 326 13.14 1.83 -22.84
C THR A 326 13.41 0.40 -22.39
N ALA A 327 14.67 0.03 -22.08
CA ALA A 327 15.00 -1.30 -21.56
C ALA A 327 14.34 -1.59 -20.21
N ILE A 328 14.16 -0.57 -19.35
CA ILE A 328 13.42 -0.69 -18.08
C ILE A 328 11.94 -1.02 -18.32
N GLN A 329 11.34 -0.51 -19.40
CA GLN A 329 9.92 -0.75 -19.73
C GLN A 329 9.64 -2.16 -20.27
N HIS A 330 10.67 -2.89 -20.71
CA HIS A 330 10.53 -4.20 -21.37
C HIS A 330 11.08 -5.38 -20.55
N THR A 331 11.50 -5.14 -19.31
CA THR A 331 12.10 -6.18 -18.45
C THR A 331 11.18 -6.49 -17.27
N ASP A 332 10.90 -7.78 -17.05
CA ASP A 332 10.00 -8.30 -16.00
C ASP A 332 10.47 -7.97 -14.57
N ASN A 333 9.62 -8.31 -13.59
CA ASN A 333 9.91 -8.17 -12.15
C ASN A 333 11.21 -8.91 -11.76
N VAL A 334 12.09 -8.23 -11.04
CA VAL A 334 13.40 -8.74 -10.61
C VAL A 334 13.29 -9.33 -9.21
N THR A 335 13.83 -10.53 -8.97
CA THR A 335 13.92 -11.14 -7.64
C THR A 335 15.01 -10.47 -6.79
N GLY A 336 14.87 -10.51 -5.45
CA GLY A 336 15.86 -9.93 -4.53
C GLY A 336 17.29 -10.48 -4.71
N GLU A 337 17.44 -11.77 -5.00
CA GLU A 337 18.73 -12.39 -5.31
C GLU A 337 19.37 -11.82 -6.59
N LYS A 338 18.56 -11.55 -7.61
CA LYS A 338 19.04 -10.96 -8.86
C LYS A 338 19.45 -9.51 -8.65
N MET A 339 18.73 -8.77 -7.80
CA MET A 339 19.13 -7.41 -7.39
C MET A 339 20.44 -7.38 -6.62
N LEU A 340 20.66 -8.34 -5.70
CA LEU A 340 21.93 -8.49 -4.99
C LEU A 340 23.08 -8.75 -5.97
N ARG A 341 22.91 -9.70 -6.89
CA ARG A 341 23.91 -10.01 -7.92
C ARG A 341 24.20 -8.82 -8.83
N ASP A 342 23.17 -8.08 -9.24
CA ASP A 342 23.33 -6.89 -10.08
C ASP A 342 24.08 -5.77 -9.33
N ALA A 343 23.79 -5.56 -8.04
CA ALA A 343 24.51 -4.61 -7.20
C ALA A 343 25.97 -5.03 -6.94
N GLN A 344 26.22 -6.33 -6.71
CA GLN A 344 27.57 -6.88 -6.53
C GLN A 344 28.39 -6.77 -7.83
N LEU A 345 27.78 -7.06 -8.98
CA LEU A 345 28.39 -6.87 -10.29
C LEU A 345 28.79 -5.40 -10.49
N PHE A 346 27.91 -4.46 -10.13
CA PHE A 346 28.23 -3.03 -10.17
C PHE A 346 29.41 -2.69 -9.25
N ALA A 347 29.42 -3.19 -8.01
CA ALA A 347 30.53 -2.94 -7.08
C ALA A 347 31.86 -3.53 -7.57
N GLN A 348 31.85 -4.71 -8.19
CA GLN A 348 33.03 -5.32 -8.82
C GLN A 348 33.54 -4.47 -10.00
N LYS A 349 32.64 -4.00 -10.88
CA LYS A 349 33.02 -3.11 -12.00
C LYS A 349 33.51 -1.76 -11.50
N LEU A 350 32.94 -1.24 -10.42
CA LEU A 350 33.40 -0.02 -9.76
C LEU A 350 34.82 -0.20 -9.21
N LEU A 351 35.09 -1.30 -8.49
CA LEU A 351 36.44 -1.65 -8.01
C LEU A 351 37.44 -1.77 -9.16
N SER A 352 37.05 -2.41 -10.27
CA SER A 352 37.91 -2.53 -11.45
C SER A 352 38.24 -1.16 -12.07
N SER A 353 37.35 -0.18 -11.94
CA SER A 353 37.55 1.19 -12.42
C SER A 353 38.43 2.02 -11.48
N TYR A 354 38.51 1.65 -10.20
CA TYR A 354 39.48 2.18 -9.23
C TYR A 354 40.88 1.56 -9.39
N ALA A 355 41.00 0.40 -10.05
CA ALA A 355 42.27 -0.27 -10.27
C ALA A 355 43.05 0.36 -11.44
N PRO A 356 44.20 1.02 -11.23
CA PRO A 356 45.09 1.39 -12.32
C PRO A 356 45.54 0.16 -13.12
N ARG A 357 45.64 0.30 -14.45
CA ARG A 357 46.11 -0.75 -15.37
C ARG A 357 47.51 -1.29 -15.05
N ASN A 358 48.30 -0.55 -14.26
CA ASN A 358 49.69 -0.87 -13.86
C ASN A 358 49.86 -0.85 -12.33
N LEU A 359 48.98 -1.52 -11.59
CA LEU A 359 49.07 -1.61 -10.13
C LEU A 359 50.22 -2.53 -9.72
N ARG A 360 51.17 -2.03 -8.93
CA ARG A 360 52.26 -2.87 -8.40
C ARG A 360 51.72 -3.75 -7.25
N PRO A 361 52.10 -5.03 -7.15
CA PRO A 361 51.70 -5.88 -6.04
C PRO A 361 52.07 -5.22 -4.70
N GLY A 362 51.09 -5.00 -3.82
CA GLY A 362 51.28 -4.38 -2.50
C GLY A 362 50.87 -2.91 -2.37
N GLU A 363 50.56 -2.21 -3.47
CA GLU A 363 49.99 -0.86 -3.40
C GLU A 363 48.48 -0.91 -3.13
N THR A 364 48.00 -0.07 -2.21
CA THR A 364 46.57 -0.01 -1.86
C THR A 364 45.80 0.85 -2.87
N LEU A 365 44.62 0.38 -3.27
CA LEU A 365 43.71 1.14 -4.13
C LEU A 365 43.34 2.47 -3.44
N LYS A 366 43.44 3.59 -4.17
CA LYS A 366 43.03 4.94 -3.72
C LYS A 366 41.50 5.06 -3.71
N ILE A 367 40.85 4.23 -2.88
CA ILE A 367 39.41 4.23 -2.63
C ILE A 367 39.18 4.91 -1.27
N PRO A 368 38.29 5.91 -1.18
CA PRO A 368 37.89 6.49 0.10
C PRO A 368 37.44 5.42 1.09
N GLU A 369 37.85 5.52 2.37
CA GLU A 369 37.58 4.49 3.39
C GLU A 369 36.08 4.18 3.54
N LEU A 370 35.24 5.22 3.51
CA LEU A 370 33.78 5.06 3.56
C LEU A 370 33.25 4.24 2.38
N LEU A 371 33.75 4.50 1.17
CA LEU A 371 33.36 3.77 -0.04
C LEU A 371 33.87 2.32 0.00
N ARG A 372 35.08 2.10 0.52
CA ARG A 372 35.65 0.76 0.70
C ARG A 372 34.80 -0.08 1.66
N ASN A 373 34.36 0.50 2.78
CA ASN A 373 33.52 -0.19 3.76
C ASN A 373 32.14 -0.55 3.19
N LEU A 374 31.54 0.35 2.40
CA LEU A 374 30.26 0.09 1.73
C LEU A 374 30.37 -1.01 0.68
N ILE A 375 31.44 -1.00 -0.12
CA ILE A 375 31.69 -2.04 -1.13
C ILE A 375 31.95 -3.39 -0.46
N SER A 376 32.77 -3.45 0.59
CA SER A 376 33.02 -4.69 1.33
C SER A 376 31.75 -5.24 1.99
N SER A 377 30.92 -4.35 2.57
CA SER A 377 29.62 -4.72 3.13
C SER A 377 28.69 -5.30 2.07
N LEU A 378 28.65 -4.72 0.86
CA LEU A 378 27.80 -5.19 -0.22
C LEU A 378 28.28 -6.51 -0.85
N LEU A 379 29.60 -6.70 -0.98
CA LEU A 379 30.18 -7.94 -1.50
C LEU A 379 30.11 -9.11 -0.50
N GLY A 380 30.02 -8.84 0.80
CA GLY A 380 29.92 -9.86 1.85
C GLY A 380 28.49 -10.30 2.21
N ARG A 381 27.48 -9.95 1.40
CA ARG A 381 26.05 -10.24 1.64
C ARG A 381 25.55 -11.60 1.14
N GLU A 382 26.44 -12.54 0.85
CA GLU A 382 26.08 -13.96 0.64
C GLU A 382 26.08 -14.72 1.97
#